data_AF-A0A5B9GE55-F1
#
_entry.id   AF-A0A5B9GE55-F1
#
_cell.length_a   1.000
_cell.length_b   1.000
_cell.length_c   1.000
_cell.angle_alpha   90.00
_cell.angle_beta   90.00
_cell.angle_gamma   90.00
#
_symmetry.space_group_name_H-M   'P 1'
#
loop_
_entity.id
_entity.type
_entity.pdbx_description
1 polymer ?
#
loop_
_entity_poly.entity_id
_entity_poly.type
_entity_poly.pdbx_seq_one_letter_code
_entity_poly.pdbx_strand_id
1 'polypeptide(L)'
;LFRILFLKLTKDVYKYLQRCVENNQDFNVQMAIKNGIITNGLKYSLATGNWGDQKKAASAKAGVSQVLNRYTYASTLSHLRRTNTPVGRDGKLAKPRQLHNSHWGLVCPAETPEGQACGLVKNLSLMCYVSVGSESAPIIDYMTGRNMELLEEYDPMMNPNATKIFVNGVWVGTHNNPHQLVSNVQELRRNGTLSYEMSLIRDIREREFKIFTDAGRVMRPLFTIENDAKKPNKDHLLFTTEHLDKL
;
A
#
# COMPACT_ATOMS: atom_id res chain seq x y z
N LEU A 1 -9.01 -8.25 9.27
CA LEU A 1 -10.05 -8.52 10.29
C LEU A 1 -11.32 -9.11 9.67
N PHE A 2 -12.01 -8.40 8.77
CA PHE A 2 -13.24 -8.88 8.13
C PHE A 2 -13.12 -10.29 7.53
N ARG A 3 -12.09 -10.55 6.72
CA ARG A 3 -11.81 -11.89 6.16
C ARG A 3 -11.79 -13.01 7.22
N ILE A 4 -11.22 -12.77 8.40
CA ILE A 4 -11.15 -13.76 9.48
C ILE A 4 -12.54 -14.04 10.05
N LEU A 5 -13.32 -12.98 10.31
CA LEU A 5 -14.70 -13.10 10.81
C LEU A 5 -15.61 -13.76 9.78
N PHE A 6 -15.43 -13.42 8.50
CA PHE A 6 -16.20 -13.99 7.39
C PHE A 6 -15.88 -15.49 7.20
N LEU A 7 -14.61 -15.88 7.25
CA LEU A 7 -14.23 -17.31 7.21
C LEU A 7 -14.76 -18.09 8.41
N LYS A 8 -14.93 -17.45 9.57
CA LYS A 8 -15.58 -18.06 10.73
C LYS A 8 -17.08 -18.25 10.48
N LEU A 9 -17.74 -17.23 9.92
CA LEU A 9 -19.15 -17.31 9.53
C LEU A 9 -19.38 -18.46 8.52
N THR A 10 -18.56 -18.56 7.47
CA THR A 10 -18.71 -19.64 6.47
C THR A 10 -18.52 -21.03 7.07
N LYS A 11 -17.55 -21.19 7.99
CA LYS A 11 -17.35 -22.45 8.72
C LYS A 11 -18.53 -22.82 9.63
N ASP A 12 -19.16 -21.84 10.28
CA ASP A 12 -20.33 -22.09 11.13
C ASP A 12 -21.57 -22.45 10.31
N VAL A 13 -21.77 -21.79 9.15
CA VAL A 13 -22.82 -22.14 8.18
C VAL A 13 -22.61 -23.57 7.65
N TYR A 14 -21.37 -23.93 7.29
CA TYR A 14 -21.03 -25.28 6.84
C TYR A 14 -21.36 -26.36 7.89
N LYS A 15 -21.03 -26.12 9.17
CA LYS A 15 -21.37 -27.06 10.25
C LYS A 15 -22.87 -27.20 10.48
N TYR A 16 -23.63 -26.11 10.30
CA TYR A 16 -25.08 -26.17 10.39
C TYR A 16 -25.67 -26.99 9.24
N LEU A 17 -25.19 -26.78 8.01
CA LEU A 17 -25.58 -27.58 6.85
C LEU A 17 -25.30 -29.07 7.09
N GLN A 18 -24.11 -29.41 7.59
CA GLN A 18 -23.74 -30.80 7.88
C GLN A 18 -24.74 -31.46 8.86
N ARG A 19 -25.15 -30.75 9.92
CA ARG A 19 -26.14 -31.26 10.89
C ARG A 19 -27.54 -31.40 10.30
N CYS A 20 -27.95 -30.50 9.41
CA CYS A 20 -29.23 -30.61 8.71
C CYS A 20 -29.25 -31.88 7.86
N VAL A 21 -28.17 -32.13 7.11
CA VAL A 21 -28.02 -33.34 6.28
C VAL A 21 -28.00 -34.61 7.14
N GLU A 22 -27.21 -34.63 8.22
CA GLU A 22 -27.11 -35.79 9.13
C GLU A 22 -28.45 -36.13 9.80
N ASN A 23 -29.29 -35.12 10.07
CA ASN A 23 -30.59 -35.29 10.71
C ASN A 23 -31.78 -35.34 9.73
N ASN A 24 -31.54 -35.39 8.41
CA ASN A 24 -32.58 -35.27 7.36
C ASN A 24 -33.54 -34.09 7.58
N GLN A 25 -33.01 -32.94 8.01
CA GLN A 25 -33.76 -31.69 8.16
C GLN A 25 -33.48 -30.76 6.98
N ASP A 26 -34.49 -29.99 6.58
CA ASP A 26 -34.33 -28.97 5.55
C ASP A 26 -33.36 -27.86 6.02
N PHE A 27 -32.49 -27.44 5.11
CA PHE A 27 -31.52 -26.39 5.39
C PHE A 27 -32.17 -25.01 5.29
N ASN A 28 -32.27 -24.31 6.42
CA ASN A 28 -32.73 -22.93 6.46
C ASN A 28 -31.56 -21.94 6.54
N VAL A 29 -31.34 -21.17 5.47
CA VAL A 29 -30.28 -20.15 5.36
C VAL A 29 -30.37 -19.09 6.46
N GLN A 30 -31.57 -18.64 6.82
CA GLN A 30 -31.74 -17.60 7.83
C GLN A 30 -31.32 -18.09 9.22
N MET A 31 -31.57 -19.36 9.52
CA MET A 31 -31.12 -19.99 10.78
C MET A 31 -29.62 -20.28 10.78
N ALA A 32 -29.03 -20.53 9.60
CA ALA A 32 -27.60 -20.77 9.45
C ALA A 32 -26.76 -19.50 9.72
N ILE A 33 -27.22 -18.35 9.25
CA ILE A 33 -26.46 -17.09 9.29
C ILE A 33 -26.60 -16.41 10.65
N LYS A 34 -25.56 -16.48 11.46
CA LYS A 34 -25.46 -15.78 12.75
C LYS A 34 -24.86 -14.39 12.58
N ASN A 35 -25.71 -13.36 12.51
CA ASN A 35 -25.32 -11.94 12.38
C ASN A 35 -24.35 -11.45 13.49
N GLY A 36 -24.42 -12.04 14.69
CA GLY A 36 -23.59 -11.69 15.84
C GLY A 36 -22.09 -11.96 15.62
N ILE A 37 -21.71 -12.87 14.71
CA ILE A 37 -20.29 -13.21 14.49
C ILE A 37 -19.51 -11.99 13.97
N ILE A 38 -20.05 -11.32 12.96
CA ILE A 38 -19.41 -10.15 12.35
C ILE A 38 -19.62 -8.93 13.26
N THR A 39 -20.85 -8.67 13.69
CA THR A 39 -21.21 -7.47 14.47
C THR A 39 -20.43 -7.39 15.79
N ASN A 40 -20.46 -8.46 16.60
CA ASN A 40 -19.78 -8.47 17.89
C ASN A 40 -18.27 -8.57 17.71
N GLY A 41 -17.79 -9.29 16.69
CA GLY A 41 -16.36 -9.39 16.37
C GLY A 41 -15.75 -8.03 16.02
N LEU A 42 -16.38 -7.27 15.12
CA LEU A 42 -15.93 -5.92 14.76
C LEU A 42 -16.03 -4.96 15.94
N LYS A 43 -17.17 -4.94 16.65
CA LYS A 43 -17.38 -4.08 17.83
C LYS A 43 -16.29 -4.31 18.88
N TYR A 44 -15.99 -5.58 19.19
CA TYR A 44 -14.95 -5.91 20.16
C TYR A 44 -13.57 -5.46 19.71
N SER A 45 -13.13 -5.82 18.49
CA SER A 45 -11.77 -5.50 18.03
C SER A 45 -11.53 -4.00 17.91
N LEU A 46 -12.53 -3.23 17.48
CA LEU A 46 -12.44 -1.77 17.39
C LEU A 46 -12.50 -1.10 18.76
N ALA A 47 -13.32 -1.60 19.69
CA ALA A 47 -13.44 -1.01 21.04
C ALA A 47 -12.22 -1.31 21.92
N THR A 48 -11.65 -2.51 21.83
CA THR A 48 -10.53 -2.94 22.70
C THR A 48 -9.15 -2.68 22.09
N GLY A 49 -9.08 -2.46 20.77
CA GLY A 49 -7.81 -2.37 20.07
C GLY A 49 -7.09 -3.71 19.88
N ASN A 50 -7.73 -4.83 20.22
CA ASN A 50 -7.21 -6.18 19.99
C ASN A 50 -7.61 -6.70 18.60
N TRP A 51 -6.64 -6.73 17.68
CA TRP A 51 -6.84 -7.19 16.32
C TRP A 51 -6.48 -8.68 16.20
N GLY A 52 -7.48 -9.55 16.32
CA GLY A 52 -7.28 -11.00 16.27
C GLY A 52 -8.49 -11.79 16.81
N ASP A 53 -8.31 -13.10 16.93
CA ASP A 53 -9.30 -13.96 17.58
C ASP A 53 -9.28 -13.72 19.10
N GLN A 54 -10.44 -13.46 19.70
CA GLN A 54 -10.62 -13.27 21.15
C GLN A 54 -10.03 -14.43 21.95
N LYS A 55 -10.11 -15.65 21.42
CA LYS A 55 -9.59 -16.86 22.06
C LYS A 55 -8.06 -16.96 22.05
N LYS A 56 -7.39 -16.15 21.22
CA LYS A 56 -5.92 -16.09 21.10
C LYS A 56 -5.42 -14.68 21.37
N ALA A 57 -5.82 -14.11 22.51
CA ALA A 57 -5.48 -12.74 22.90
C ALA A 57 -3.96 -12.48 22.90
N ALA A 58 -3.14 -13.46 23.25
CA ALA A 58 -1.68 -13.33 23.28
C ALA A 58 -1.04 -13.12 21.90
N SER A 59 -1.69 -13.53 20.80
CA SER A 59 -1.21 -13.31 19.44
C SER A 59 -1.92 -12.15 18.73
N ALA A 60 -2.82 -11.45 19.42
CA ALA A 60 -3.53 -10.31 18.85
C ALA A 60 -2.61 -9.09 18.85
N LYS A 61 -2.60 -8.34 17.74
CA LYS A 61 -1.90 -7.06 17.70
C LYS A 61 -2.71 -6.05 18.51
N ALA A 62 -2.19 -5.66 19.67
CA ALA A 62 -2.80 -4.65 20.52
C ALA A 62 -2.45 -3.23 20.05
N GLY A 63 -3.34 -2.27 20.34
CA GLY A 63 -3.06 -0.83 20.18
C GLY A 63 -3.21 -0.28 18.77
N VAL A 64 -3.83 -1.04 17.85
CA VAL A 64 -4.17 -0.57 16.49
C VAL A 64 -5.38 0.38 16.52
N SER A 65 -6.39 0.08 17.35
CA SER A 65 -7.47 1.03 17.66
C SER A 65 -7.16 1.73 18.99
N GLN A 66 -7.41 3.04 19.05
CA GLN A 66 -7.16 3.87 20.22
C GLN A 66 -8.29 4.89 20.39
N VAL A 67 -8.57 5.30 21.62
CA VAL A 67 -9.51 6.38 21.90
C VAL A 67 -8.94 7.69 21.33
N LEU A 68 -9.74 8.39 20.53
CA LEU A 68 -9.35 9.64 19.89
C LEU A 68 -9.01 10.71 20.94
N ASN A 69 -7.84 11.33 20.81
CA ASN A 69 -7.42 12.42 21.67
C ASN A 69 -8.11 13.74 21.25
N ARG A 70 -8.87 14.35 22.18
CA ARG A 70 -9.67 15.56 21.96
C ARG A 70 -9.32 16.74 22.89
N TYR A 71 -8.09 16.80 23.42
CA TYR A 71 -7.68 17.93 24.26
C TYR A 71 -7.66 19.26 23.51
N THR A 72 -7.16 19.27 22.27
CA THR A 72 -7.13 20.44 21.39
C THR A 72 -7.38 20.03 19.95
N TYR A 73 -7.78 20.97 19.10
CA TYR A 73 -7.96 20.72 17.67
C TYR A 73 -6.69 20.14 17.01
N ALA A 74 -5.53 20.73 17.30
CA ALA A 74 -4.25 20.25 16.80
C ALA A 74 -3.91 18.84 17.28
N SER A 75 -4.22 18.52 18.55
CA SER A 75 -4.02 17.18 19.10
C SER A 75 -4.87 16.13 18.40
N THR A 76 -6.09 16.47 17.98
CA THR A 76 -6.96 15.56 17.24
C THR A 76 -6.39 15.28 15.84
N LEU A 77 -5.93 16.30 15.12
CA LEU A 77 -5.31 16.13 13.81
C LEU A 77 -4.03 15.29 13.87
N SER A 78 -3.14 15.59 14.83
CA SER A 78 -1.93 14.81 15.07
C SER A 78 -2.26 13.33 15.34
N HIS A 79 -3.26 13.07 16.19
CA HIS A 79 -3.61 11.70 16.55
C HIS A 79 -4.13 10.86 15.37
N LEU A 80 -4.86 11.48 14.43
CA LEU A 80 -5.33 10.82 13.21
C LEU A 80 -4.21 10.47 12.22
N ARG A 81 -3.08 11.20 12.26
CA ARG A 81 -1.94 11.03 11.33
C ARG A 81 -0.81 10.18 11.91
N ARG A 82 -1.05 9.56 13.06
CA ARG A 82 -0.08 8.76 13.79
C ARG A 82 0.09 7.38 13.16
N THR A 83 1.34 6.96 13.03
CA THR A 83 1.75 5.61 12.66
C THR A 83 2.54 4.99 13.80
N ASN A 84 2.33 3.69 14.02
CA ASN A 84 2.98 2.96 15.10
C ASN A 84 3.79 1.80 14.53
N THR A 85 5.06 1.73 14.91
CA THR A 85 5.95 0.64 14.54
C THR A 85 5.62 -0.58 15.41
N PRO A 86 5.34 -1.77 14.83
CA PRO A 86 4.92 -2.96 15.58
C PRO A 86 6.12 -3.65 16.25
N VAL A 87 6.88 -2.91 17.06
CA VAL A 87 8.04 -3.38 17.81
C VAL A 87 7.72 -3.25 19.30
N GLY A 88 8.11 -4.27 20.07
CA GLY A 88 7.95 -4.26 21.52
C GLY A 88 8.65 -3.05 22.14
N ARG A 89 7.98 -2.38 23.08
CA ARG A 89 8.50 -1.16 23.71
C ARG A 89 9.64 -1.46 24.68
N ASP A 90 9.74 -2.71 25.15
CA ASP A 90 10.75 -3.18 26.09
C ASP A 90 12.15 -3.34 25.45
N GLY A 91 12.20 -3.41 24.12
CA GLY A 91 13.45 -3.50 23.37
C GLY A 91 14.18 -2.16 23.30
N LYS A 92 15.42 -2.11 23.83
CA LYS A 92 16.38 -1.00 23.64
C LYS A 92 17.06 -1.02 22.25
N LEU A 93 16.34 -1.43 21.22
CA LEU A 93 16.86 -1.44 19.85
C LEU A 93 16.88 -0.01 19.31
N ALA A 94 18.07 0.54 19.10
CA ALA A 94 18.24 1.91 18.62
C ALA A 94 17.83 2.09 17.13
N LYS A 95 18.16 1.12 16.27
CA LYS A 95 17.96 1.21 14.80
C LYS A 95 16.54 1.61 14.37
N PRO A 96 15.45 0.99 14.85
CA PRO A 96 14.09 1.38 14.44
C PRO A 96 13.66 2.76 14.96
N ARG A 97 14.33 3.27 16.00
CA ARG A 97 14.02 4.54 16.67
C ARG A 97 14.77 5.72 16.06
N GLN A 98 15.95 5.46 15.48
CA GLN A 98 16.76 6.49 14.85
C GLN A 98 16.04 7.11 13.65
N LEU A 99 16.21 8.42 13.50
CA LEU A 99 15.77 9.12 12.30
C LEU A 99 16.63 8.64 11.12
N HIS A 100 15.97 8.10 10.09
CA HIS A 100 16.61 7.64 8.88
C HIS A 100 16.37 8.64 7.74
N ASN A 101 17.34 8.77 6.82
CA ASN A 101 17.28 9.74 5.71
C ASN A 101 16.05 9.52 4.80
N SER A 102 15.56 8.28 4.69
CA SER A 102 14.34 7.97 3.93
C SER A 102 13.08 8.61 4.51
N HIS A 103 13.08 9.06 5.77
CA HIS A 103 11.93 9.73 6.37
C HIS A 103 11.71 11.15 5.83
N TRP A 104 12.74 11.76 5.24
CA TRP A 104 12.70 13.16 4.81
C TRP A 104 11.44 13.43 4.00
N GLY A 105 10.72 14.48 4.38
CA GLY A 105 9.45 14.92 3.77
C GLY A 105 8.24 13.99 3.92
N LEU A 106 8.36 12.74 4.41
CA LEU A 106 7.24 11.79 4.57
C LEU A 106 6.71 11.79 6.00
N VAL A 107 7.62 11.94 6.97
CA VAL A 107 7.35 11.87 8.39
C VAL A 107 7.92 13.12 9.05
N CYS A 108 7.23 13.64 10.06
CA CYS A 108 7.74 14.74 10.87
C CYS A 108 8.96 14.28 11.69
N PRO A 109 10.14 14.90 11.55
CA PRO A 109 11.33 14.49 12.28
C PRO A 109 11.29 14.83 13.77
N ALA A 110 10.47 15.81 14.16
CA ALA A 110 10.40 16.32 15.53
C ALA A 110 9.24 15.72 16.35
N GLU A 111 8.14 15.36 15.71
CA GLU A 111 6.91 14.97 16.41
C GLU A 111 6.90 13.48 16.76
N THR A 112 7.57 13.15 17.87
CA THR A 112 7.56 11.83 18.51
C THR A 112 7.32 12.01 20.02
N PRO A 113 6.60 11.09 20.68
CA PRO A 113 6.51 11.10 22.14
C PRO A 113 7.88 10.86 22.78
N GLU A 114 8.07 11.44 23.97
CA GLU A 114 9.23 11.15 24.83
C GLU A 114 9.12 9.73 25.43
N GLY A 115 10.26 9.18 25.86
CA GLY A 115 10.33 7.91 26.59
C GLY A 115 10.30 6.67 25.69
N GLN A 116 9.64 5.60 26.15
CA GLN A 116 9.74 4.26 25.53
C GLN A 116 9.15 4.17 24.11
N ALA A 117 8.32 5.14 23.71
CA ALA A 117 7.74 5.21 22.36
C ALA A 117 8.54 6.10 21.40
N CYS A 118 9.63 6.73 21.86
CA CYS A 118 10.46 7.61 21.04
C CYS A 118 10.97 6.88 19.78
N GLY A 119 10.68 7.47 18.62
CA GLY A 119 11.02 6.95 17.29
C GLY A 119 10.16 5.77 16.81
N LEU A 120 9.34 5.16 17.67
CA LEU A 120 8.40 4.09 17.28
C LEU A 120 7.06 4.65 16.81
N VAL A 121 6.64 5.75 17.43
CA VAL A 121 5.45 6.50 17.05
C VAL A 121 5.89 7.68 16.18
N LYS A 122 5.34 7.74 14.97
CA LYS A 122 5.72 8.71 13.94
C LYS A 122 4.46 9.39 13.39
N ASN A 123 4.55 10.67 13.04
CA ASN A 123 3.44 11.41 12.44
C ASN A 123 3.72 11.73 10.97
N LEU A 124 2.72 11.54 10.12
CA LEU A 124 2.84 11.83 8.68
C LEU A 124 3.05 13.34 8.46
N SER A 125 3.93 13.70 7.52
CA SER A 125 4.17 15.10 7.14
C SER A 125 2.94 15.72 6.46
N LEU A 126 2.86 17.05 6.38
CA LEU A 126 1.70 17.75 5.83
C LEU A 126 1.24 17.22 4.47
N MET A 127 2.17 17.14 3.51
CA MET A 127 1.92 16.69 2.13
C MET A 127 2.05 15.17 1.94
N CYS A 128 2.26 14.40 3.00
CA CYS A 128 2.35 12.95 2.88
C CYS A 128 0.98 12.36 2.49
N TYR A 129 0.99 11.58 1.43
CA TYR A 129 -0.13 10.82 0.92
C TYR A 129 0.13 9.32 1.10
N VAL A 130 -0.89 8.53 1.41
CA VAL A 130 -0.78 7.07 1.54
C VAL A 130 -1.57 6.42 0.41
N SER A 131 -0.92 5.58 -0.39
CA SER A 131 -1.57 4.94 -1.52
C SER A 131 -2.70 4.02 -1.09
N VAL A 132 -3.83 4.08 -1.81
CA VAL A 132 -4.97 3.17 -1.59
C VAL A 132 -4.86 1.89 -2.42
N GLY A 133 -4.01 1.91 -3.45
CA GLY A 133 -3.77 0.78 -4.32
C GLY A 133 -4.62 0.85 -5.60
N SER A 134 -4.11 0.24 -6.65
CA SER A 134 -4.78 0.16 -7.96
C SER A 134 -4.54 -1.21 -8.59
N GLU A 135 -5.40 -1.58 -9.54
CA GLU A 135 -5.25 -2.83 -10.28
C GLU A 135 -4.00 -2.79 -11.18
N SER A 136 -3.25 -3.89 -11.18
CA SER A 136 -1.99 -4.00 -11.94
C SER A 136 -2.15 -4.63 -13.33
N ALA A 137 -3.30 -5.26 -13.63
CA ALA A 137 -3.51 -5.90 -14.93
C ALA A 137 -3.41 -4.92 -16.12
N PRO A 138 -4.03 -3.73 -16.09
CA PRO A 138 -4.01 -2.82 -17.25
C PRO A 138 -2.61 -2.37 -17.67
N ILE A 139 -1.68 -2.22 -16.72
CA ILE A 139 -0.31 -1.82 -17.03
C ILE A 139 0.49 -2.97 -17.65
N ILE A 140 0.22 -4.21 -17.25
CA ILE A 140 0.85 -5.39 -17.84
C ILE A 140 0.42 -5.50 -19.31
N ASP A 141 -0.88 -5.45 -19.58
CA ASP A 141 -1.42 -5.52 -20.94
C ASP A 141 -0.88 -4.40 -21.84
N TYR A 142 -0.80 -3.18 -21.31
CA TYR A 142 -0.21 -2.04 -22.01
C TYR A 142 1.26 -2.28 -22.38
N MET A 143 2.06 -2.82 -21.46
CA MET A 143 3.48 -3.11 -21.72
C MET A 143 3.64 -4.25 -22.72
N THR A 144 2.82 -5.30 -22.65
CA THR A 144 2.80 -6.40 -23.64
C THR A 144 2.51 -5.87 -25.03
N GLY A 145 1.53 -4.96 -25.17
CA GLY A 145 1.24 -4.27 -26.44
C GLY A 145 2.35 -3.33 -26.95
N ARG A 146 3.41 -3.10 -26.16
CA ARG A 146 4.57 -2.27 -26.51
C ARG A 146 5.87 -3.08 -26.53
N ASN A 147 5.80 -4.32 -27.00
CA ASN A 147 6.95 -5.20 -27.22
C ASN A 147 7.68 -5.59 -25.92
N MET A 148 6.96 -5.65 -24.79
CA MET A 148 7.43 -6.43 -23.64
C MET A 148 7.27 -7.92 -23.97
N GLU A 149 8.36 -8.67 -23.88
CA GLU A 149 8.35 -10.13 -23.99
C GLU A 149 7.89 -10.71 -22.66
N LEU A 150 6.90 -11.60 -22.67
CA LEU A 150 6.45 -12.29 -21.47
C LEU A 150 7.56 -13.21 -20.96
N LEU A 151 7.59 -13.43 -19.64
CA LEU A 151 8.60 -14.28 -19.03
C LEU A 151 8.62 -15.70 -19.60
N GLU A 152 7.46 -16.22 -20.00
CA GLU A 152 7.32 -17.56 -20.58
C GLU A 152 7.96 -17.69 -21.97
N GLU A 153 8.07 -16.58 -22.71
CA GLU A 153 8.63 -16.51 -24.07
C GLU A 153 10.09 -16.06 -24.06
N TYR A 154 10.61 -15.64 -22.92
CA TYR A 154 11.94 -15.09 -22.78
C TYR A 154 13.02 -16.16 -22.88
N ASP A 155 13.91 -16.02 -23.86
CA ASP A 155 15.14 -16.82 -23.99
C ASP A 155 16.37 -16.03 -23.49
N PRO A 156 16.99 -16.44 -22.36
CA PRO A 156 18.18 -15.80 -21.82
C PRO A 156 19.39 -15.82 -22.76
N MET A 157 19.47 -16.81 -23.67
CA MET A 157 20.56 -16.97 -24.62
C MET A 157 20.47 -15.95 -25.76
N MET A 158 19.25 -15.67 -26.20
CA MET A 158 18.99 -14.69 -27.27
C MET A 158 19.04 -13.25 -26.76
N ASN A 159 18.56 -12.99 -25.53
CA ASN A 159 18.36 -11.65 -24.99
C ASN A 159 19.11 -11.42 -23.65
N PRO A 160 20.45 -11.60 -23.57
CA PRO A 160 21.22 -11.52 -22.30
C PRO A 160 21.27 -10.11 -21.68
N ASN A 161 20.93 -9.09 -22.47
CA ASN A 161 20.94 -7.68 -22.07
C ASN A 161 19.55 -7.08 -21.88
N ALA A 162 18.50 -7.89 -21.97
CA ALA A 162 17.15 -7.41 -21.74
C ALA A 162 16.95 -6.93 -20.30
N THR A 163 16.16 -5.87 -20.14
CA THR A 163 15.81 -5.33 -18.83
C THR A 163 14.62 -6.10 -18.27
N LYS A 164 14.75 -6.59 -17.04
CA LYS A 164 13.70 -7.32 -16.32
C LYS A 164 12.61 -6.35 -15.88
N ILE A 165 11.34 -6.71 -16.06
CA ILE A 165 10.20 -5.90 -15.64
C ILE A 165 9.50 -6.60 -14.48
N PHE A 166 9.36 -5.87 -13.37
CA PHE A 166 8.68 -6.34 -12.17
C PHE A 166 7.43 -5.53 -11.89
N VAL A 167 6.32 -6.18 -11.57
CA VAL A 167 5.08 -5.54 -11.14
C VAL A 167 4.70 -6.12 -9.78
N ASN A 168 4.66 -5.27 -8.75
CA ASN A 168 4.42 -5.66 -7.35
C ASN A 168 5.35 -6.80 -6.88
N GLY A 169 6.60 -6.82 -7.38
CA GLY A 169 7.60 -7.85 -7.08
C GLY A 169 7.52 -9.12 -7.94
N VAL A 170 6.51 -9.28 -8.77
CA VAL A 170 6.40 -10.39 -9.73
C VAL A 170 7.17 -10.05 -11.00
N TRP A 171 8.08 -10.91 -11.43
CA TRP A 171 8.75 -10.78 -12.72
C TRP A 171 7.77 -11.14 -13.83
N VAL A 172 7.31 -10.15 -14.59
CA VAL A 172 6.27 -10.34 -15.63
C VAL A 172 6.86 -10.58 -17.01
N GLY A 173 8.05 -10.02 -17.28
CA GLY A 173 8.65 -10.09 -18.60
C GLY A 173 9.95 -9.33 -18.71
N THR A 174 10.43 -9.17 -19.94
CA THR A 174 11.65 -8.43 -20.26
C THR A 174 11.41 -7.46 -21.41
N HIS A 175 12.30 -6.49 -21.57
CA HIS A 175 12.21 -5.53 -22.66
C HIS A 175 13.60 -5.08 -23.09
N ASN A 176 13.84 -5.04 -24.41
CA ASN A 176 15.14 -4.71 -25.00
C ASN A 176 15.42 -3.20 -25.04
N ASN A 177 14.39 -2.36 -25.17
CA ASN A 177 14.51 -0.89 -25.10
C ASN A 177 13.79 -0.27 -23.88
N PRO A 178 14.30 -0.47 -22.65
CA PRO A 178 13.64 -0.01 -21.43
C PRO A 178 13.50 1.52 -21.35
N HIS A 179 14.35 2.28 -22.05
CA HIS A 179 14.31 3.74 -21.98
C HIS A 179 13.01 4.29 -22.60
N GLN A 180 12.63 3.76 -23.76
CA GLN A 180 11.38 4.11 -24.43
C GLN A 180 10.17 3.68 -23.60
N LEU A 181 10.18 2.45 -23.08
CA LEU A 181 9.09 1.93 -22.26
C LEU A 181 8.85 2.79 -21.01
N VAL A 182 9.92 3.09 -20.27
CA VAL A 182 9.86 3.90 -19.05
C VAL A 182 9.32 5.30 -19.35
N SER A 183 9.77 5.93 -20.44
CA SER A 183 9.32 7.27 -20.84
C SER A 183 7.82 7.27 -21.17
N ASN A 184 7.35 6.28 -21.93
CA ASN A 184 5.94 6.12 -22.27
C ASN A 184 5.07 5.92 -21.02
N VAL A 185 5.48 5.02 -20.10
CA VAL A 185 4.72 4.74 -18.88
C VAL A 185 4.72 5.96 -17.94
N GLN A 186 5.83 6.70 -17.85
CA GLN A 186 5.88 7.95 -17.09
C GLN A 186 4.94 9.02 -17.65
N GLU A 187 4.85 9.15 -18.98
CA GLU A 187 3.95 10.09 -19.63
C GLU A 187 2.48 9.74 -19.38
N LEU A 188 2.11 8.47 -19.48
CA LEU A 188 0.77 8.00 -19.13
C LEU A 188 0.40 8.25 -17.66
N ARG A 189 1.37 8.25 -16.75
CA ARG A 189 1.14 8.65 -15.36
C ARG A 189 0.95 10.16 -15.23
N ARG A 190 1.66 10.97 -16.02
CA ARG A 190 1.58 12.44 -15.99
C ARG A 190 0.27 12.97 -16.59
N ASN A 191 -0.24 12.32 -17.65
CA ASN A 191 -1.49 12.73 -18.29
C ASN A 191 -2.76 12.18 -17.60
N GLY A 192 -2.60 11.38 -16.52
CA GLY A 192 -3.69 10.82 -15.73
C GLY A 192 -4.31 9.53 -16.29
N THR A 193 -3.78 8.96 -17.37
CA THR A 193 -4.25 7.65 -17.89
C THR A 193 -3.94 6.54 -16.90
N LEU A 194 -2.75 6.57 -16.28
CA LEU A 194 -2.37 5.69 -15.18
C LEU A 194 -2.54 6.43 -13.86
N SER A 195 -2.88 5.67 -12.81
CA SER A 195 -2.96 6.20 -11.45
C SER A 195 -1.65 6.90 -11.05
N TYR A 196 -1.76 8.13 -10.54
CA TYR A 196 -0.63 8.88 -10.00
C TYR A 196 0.03 8.14 -8.81
N GLU A 197 -0.70 7.22 -8.17
CA GLU A 197 -0.17 6.38 -7.11
C GLU A 197 0.86 5.38 -7.61
N MET A 198 0.94 5.09 -8.90
CA MET A 198 1.88 4.09 -9.42
C MET A 198 3.34 4.57 -9.24
N SER A 199 4.14 3.75 -8.57
CA SER A 199 5.59 4.00 -8.45
C SER A 199 6.31 3.34 -9.60
N LEU A 200 7.22 4.08 -10.23
CA LEU A 200 8.00 3.66 -11.38
C LEU A 200 9.48 3.82 -11.03
N ILE A 201 10.23 2.72 -10.98
CA ILE A 201 11.63 2.73 -10.59
C ILE A 201 12.44 2.01 -11.66
N ARG A 202 13.35 2.73 -12.31
CA ARG A 202 14.31 2.16 -13.27
C ARG A 202 15.67 2.03 -12.59
N ASP A 203 16.07 0.80 -12.30
CA ASP A 203 17.42 0.47 -11.84
C ASP A 203 18.28 0.12 -13.05
N ILE A 204 19.18 1.04 -13.41
CA ILE A 204 20.05 0.88 -14.59
C ILE A 204 21.14 -0.17 -14.32
N ARG A 205 21.63 -0.26 -13.08
CA ARG A 205 22.74 -1.15 -12.73
C ARG A 205 22.29 -2.61 -12.75
N GLU A 206 21.15 -2.89 -12.13
CA GLU A 206 20.59 -4.24 -12.06
C GLU A 206 19.77 -4.63 -13.30
N ARG A 207 19.59 -3.68 -14.23
CA ARG A 207 18.75 -3.81 -15.43
C ARG A 207 17.34 -4.24 -15.05
N GLU A 208 16.71 -3.46 -14.18
CA GLU A 208 15.36 -3.73 -13.67
C GLU A 208 14.46 -2.51 -13.83
N PHE A 209 13.24 -2.74 -14.27
CA PHE A 209 12.16 -1.76 -14.20
C PHE A 209 11.08 -2.28 -13.25
N LYS A 210 10.93 -1.63 -12.09
CA LYS A 210 10.02 -2.02 -11.03
C LYS A 210 8.84 -1.08 -10.97
N ILE A 211 7.65 -1.66 -11.03
CA ILE A 211 6.36 -0.97 -10.95
C ILE A 211 5.66 -1.42 -9.68
N PHE A 212 5.19 -0.47 -8.87
CA PHE A 212 4.39 -0.78 -7.69
C PHE A 212 3.05 -0.06 -7.76
N THR A 213 1.99 -0.84 -7.59
CA THR A 213 0.58 -0.40 -7.55
C THR A 213 -0.08 -0.72 -6.21
N ASP A 214 0.65 -1.36 -5.29
CA ASP A 214 0.15 -1.75 -3.97
C ASP A 214 -0.29 -0.56 -3.09
N ALA A 215 -1.17 -0.85 -2.14
CA ALA A 215 -1.60 0.08 -1.09
C ALA A 215 -0.55 0.25 0.02
N GLY A 216 -0.63 1.34 0.77
CA GLY A 216 0.20 1.59 1.96
C GLY A 216 1.57 2.20 1.69
N ARG A 217 1.86 2.60 0.44
CA ARG A 217 3.08 3.35 0.10
C ARG A 217 2.89 4.80 0.52
N VAL A 218 3.89 5.37 1.18
CA VAL A 218 3.93 6.78 1.55
C VAL A 218 4.57 7.60 0.44
N MET A 219 3.87 8.64 -0.01
CA MET A 219 4.19 9.44 -1.19
C MET A 219 4.18 10.93 -0.83
N ARG A 220 4.86 11.73 -1.64
CA ARG A 220 4.78 13.19 -1.55
C ARG A 220 4.64 13.78 -2.96
N PRO A 221 3.81 14.81 -3.16
CA PRO A 221 3.81 15.57 -4.40
C PRO A 221 5.13 16.34 -4.55
N LEU A 222 5.61 16.44 -5.79
CA LEU A 222 6.79 17.21 -6.17
C LEU A 222 6.53 17.90 -7.50
N PHE A 223 7.16 19.06 -7.69
CA PHE A 223 7.21 19.66 -9.01
C PHE A 223 8.12 18.86 -9.94
N THR A 224 7.73 18.81 -11.21
CA THR A 224 8.47 18.11 -12.26
C THR A 224 9.14 19.12 -13.18
N ILE A 225 10.37 18.81 -13.58
CA ILE A 225 11.17 19.61 -14.51
C ILE A 225 11.14 18.93 -15.86
N GLU A 226 11.03 19.71 -16.93
CA GLU A 226 11.19 19.20 -18.29
C GLU A 226 12.67 18.98 -18.59
N ASN A 227 13.02 17.74 -18.92
CA ASN A 227 14.41 17.35 -19.18
C ASN A 227 14.66 17.01 -20.65
N ASP A 228 13.61 16.94 -21.48
CA ASP A 228 13.75 16.67 -22.90
C ASP A 228 14.40 17.88 -23.61
N ALA A 229 15.61 17.68 -24.13
CA ALA A 229 16.35 18.70 -24.84
C ALA A 229 15.68 19.16 -26.14
N LYS A 230 14.71 18.40 -26.67
CA LYS A 230 13.95 18.77 -27.86
C LYS A 230 12.83 19.78 -27.57
N LYS A 231 12.44 19.93 -26.30
CA LYS A 231 11.32 20.80 -25.94
C LYS A 231 11.82 22.20 -25.62
N PRO A 232 11.05 23.24 -26.00
CA PRO A 232 11.47 24.64 -25.81
C PRO A 232 11.56 25.03 -24.33
N ASN A 233 10.85 24.32 -23.45
CA ASN A 233 10.81 24.57 -22.00
C ASN A 233 11.78 23.66 -21.21
N LYS A 234 12.85 23.18 -21.84
CA LYS A 234 13.90 22.40 -21.15
C LYS A 234 14.41 23.14 -19.91
N ASP A 235 14.66 22.40 -18.84
CA ASP A 235 15.16 22.88 -17.54
C ASP A 235 14.19 23.82 -16.80
N HIS A 236 12.94 23.94 -17.28
CA HIS A 236 11.87 24.70 -16.63
C HIS A 236 10.84 23.76 -15.97
N LEU A 237 10.05 24.32 -15.04
CA LEU A 237 8.95 23.60 -14.41
C LEU A 237 7.84 23.29 -15.43
N LEU A 238 7.30 22.08 -15.37
CA LEU A 238 6.09 21.71 -16.11
C LEU A 238 4.83 22.38 -15.53
N PHE A 239 4.88 22.79 -14.27
CA PHE A 239 3.80 23.53 -13.63
C PHE A 239 3.90 25.02 -14.01
N THR A 240 2.87 25.55 -14.69
CA THR A 240 2.78 26.94 -15.15
C THR A 240 1.65 27.66 -14.42
N THR A 241 1.61 28.99 -14.53
CA THR A 241 0.51 29.81 -13.99
C THR A 241 -0.85 29.42 -14.57
N GLU A 242 -0.89 29.00 -15.84
CA GLU A 242 -2.13 28.49 -16.45
C GLU A 242 -2.69 27.24 -15.76
N HIS A 243 -1.82 26.41 -15.17
CA HIS A 243 -2.27 25.28 -14.35
C HIS A 243 -2.82 25.75 -13.01
N LEU A 244 -2.25 26.81 -12.43
CA LEU A 244 -2.75 27.41 -11.20
C LEU A 244 -4.14 28.03 -11.42
N ASP A 245 -4.34 28.72 -12.53
CA ASP A 245 -5.62 29.38 -12.84
C ASP A 245 -6.78 28.41 -13.13
N LYS A 246 -6.48 27.12 -13.36
CA LYS A 246 -7.47 26.05 -13.58
C LYS A 246 -7.89 25.32 -12.29
N LEU A 247 -7.22 25.57 -11.17
CA LEU A 247 -7.49 24.96 -9.86
C LEU A 247 -8.51 25.78 -9.07
#